data_AF-A0A3D8YV54-F1
#
_entry.id   AF-A0A3D8YV54-F1
#
_cell.length_a   1.000
_cell.length_b   1.000
_cell.length_c   1.000
_cell.angle_alpha   90.00
_cell.angle_beta   90.00
_cell.angle_gamma   90.00
#
_symmetry.space_group_name_H-M   'P 1'
#
loop_
_entity.id
_entity.type
_entity.pdbx_description
1 polymer ?
#
loop_
_entity_poly.entity_id
_entity_poly.type
_entity_poly.pdbx_seq_one_letter_code
_entity_poly.pdbx_strand_id
1 'polypeptide(L)'
;MDNKYEQLFDHVRPAIESKMNEFHFYGYSTVTEADIWKYCVRKKWRKRNISEMRTYELINDVMELTPAEYMTYTQIEEQRGSNWFSDLNSEELQLLLSPKKNSDN
;
A
#
# COMPACT_ATOMS: atom_id res chain seq x y z
N MET A 1 -9.70 -24.28 6.18
CA MET A 1 -9.62 -23.91 4.75
C MET A 1 -8.35 -23.08 4.49
N ASP A 2 -7.34 -23.22 5.35
CA ASP A 2 -6.26 -22.22 5.49
C ASP A 2 -4.99 -22.53 4.68
N ASN A 3 -4.95 -23.66 3.97
CA ASN A 3 -3.74 -24.12 3.30
C ASN A 3 -3.52 -23.49 1.90
N LYS A 4 -4.58 -23.01 1.24
CA LYS A 4 -4.45 -22.50 -0.15
C LYS A 4 -3.73 -21.15 -0.21
N TYR A 5 -3.94 -20.28 0.77
CA TYR A 5 -3.33 -18.95 0.78
C TYR A 5 -1.83 -19.03 1.10
N GLU A 6 -1.46 -19.90 2.03
CA GLU A 6 -0.06 -20.19 2.37
C GLU A 6 0.70 -20.80 1.19
N GLN A 7 0.12 -21.78 0.50
CA GLN A 7 0.70 -22.34 -0.74
C GLN A 7 0.87 -21.28 -1.85
N LEU A 8 -0.12 -20.41 -2.05
CA LEU A 8 -0.01 -19.33 -3.04
C LEU A 8 1.10 -18.35 -2.67
N PHE A 9 1.24 -18.01 -1.39
CA PHE A 9 2.33 -17.16 -0.91
C PHE A 9 3.70 -17.80 -1.19
N ASP A 10 3.88 -19.07 -0.84
CA ASP A 10 5.15 -19.79 -1.07
C ASP A 10 5.54 -19.83 -2.55
N HIS A 11 4.57 -19.98 -3.45
CA HIS A 11 4.84 -19.96 -4.90
C HIS A 11 5.14 -18.57 -5.46
N VAL A 12 4.57 -17.51 -4.87
CA VAL A 12 4.75 -16.13 -5.33
C VAL A 12 5.99 -15.49 -4.67
N ARG A 13 6.45 -15.99 -3.52
CA ARG A 13 7.60 -15.47 -2.76
C ARG A 13 8.85 -15.22 -3.61
N PRO A 14 9.28 -16.12 -4.52
CA PRO A 14 10.47 -15.86 -5.34
C PRO A 14 10.31 -14.62 -6.26
N ALA A 15 9.10 -14.36 -6.76
CA ALA A 15 8.83 -13.17 -7.56
C ALA A 15 8.85 -11.90 -6.71
N ILE A 16 8.34 -11.98 -5.47
CA ILE A 16 8.37 -10.87 -4.50
C ILE A 16 9.82 -10.53 -4.13
N GLU A 17 10.64 -11.54 -3.83
CA GLU A 17 12.06 -11.37 -3.53
C GLU A 17 12.80 -10.73 -4.71
N SER A 18 12.57 -11.23 -5.93
CA SER A 18 13.14 -10.64 -7.15
C SER A 18 12.74 -9.18 -7.32
N LYS A 19 11.47 -8.84 -7.06
CA LYS A 19 10.96 -7.47 -7.17
C LYS A 19 11.52 -6.54 -6.09
N MET A 20 11.70 -7.04 -4.86
CA MET A 20 12.36 -6.32 -3.79
C MET A 20 13.80 -5.97 -4.18
N ASN A 21 14.56 -6.95 -4.66
CA ASN A 21 15.95 -6.74 -5.09
C ASN A 21 16.04 -5.72 -6.25
N GLU A 22 15.10 -5.76 -7.19
CA GLU A 22 14.98 -4.75 -8.25
C GLU A 22 14.71 -3.35 -7.69
N PHE A 23 13.79 -3.22 -6.72
CA PHE A 23 13.52 -1.94 -6.06
C PHE A 23 14.74 -1.42 -5.31
N HIS A 24 15.47 -2.30 -4.60
CA HIS A 24 16.71 -1.95 -3.93
C HIS A 24 17.78 -1.48 -4.92
N PHE A 25 17.90 -2.15 -6.07
CA PHE A 25 18.80 -1.75 -7.14
C PHE A 25 18.48 -0.34 -7.67
N TYR A 26 17.21 0.04 -7.73
CA TYR A 26 16.77 1.40 -8.08
C TYR A 26 16.88 2.43 -6.93
N GLY A 27 17.42 2.05 -5.78
CA GLY A 27 17.66 2.94 -4.64
C GLY A 27 16.59 2.91 -3.54
N TYR A 28 15.58 2.04 -3.65
CA TYR A 28 14.50 1.89 -2.67
C TYR A 28 14.84 0.83 -1.61
N SER A 29 15.95 0.99 -0.90
CA SER A 29 16.53 -0.03 0.00
C SER A 29 15.71 -0.34 1.26
N THR A 30 14.72 0.48 1.60
CA THR A 30 13.86 0.29 2.78
C THR A 30 12.68 -0.63 2.53
N VAL A 31 12.40 -1.00 1.27
CA VAL A 31 11.25 -1.83 0.91
C VAL A 31 11.50 -3.27 1.34
N THR A 32 10.53 -3.88 2.03
CA THR A 32 10.61 -5.30 2.42
C THR A 32 9.68 -6.18 1.57
N GLU A 33 9.93 -7.49 1.56
CA GLU A 33 9.01 -8.47 0.93
C GLU A 33 7.58 -8.34 1.47
N ALA A 34 7.44 -8.09 2.78
CA ALA A 34 6.16 -7.90 3.44
C ALA A 34 5.42 -6.65 2.94
N ASP A 35 6.15 -5.58 2.62
CA ASP A 35 5.55 -4.36 2.08
C ASP A 35 5.02 -4.56 0.66
N ILE A 36 5.78 -5.27 -0.18
CA ILE A 36 5.36 -5.64 -1.54
C ILE A 36 4.11 -6.53 -1.48
N TRP A 37 4.12 -7.55 -0.62
CA TRP A 37 2.95 -8.41 -0.43
C TRP A 37 1.72 -7.61 0.06
N LYS A 38 1.92 -6.74 1.05
CA LYS A 38 0.87 -5.85 1.57
C LYS A 38 0.30 -4.95 0.46
N TYR A 39 1.16 -4.37 -0.38
CA TYR A 39 0.74 -3.57 -1.55
C TYR A 39 -0.14 -4.40 -2.49
N CYS A 40 0.30 -5.62 -2.84
CA CYS A 40 -0.44 -6.49 -3.74
C CYS A 40 -1.84 -6.79 -3.19
N VAL A 41 -1.94 -7.23 -1.94
CA VAL A 41 -3.21 -7.59 -1.31
C VAL A 41 -4.13 -6.36 -1.15
N ARG A 42 -3.61 -5.23 -0.68
CA ARG A 42 -4.42 -4.06 -0.30
C ARG A 42 -4.76 -3.13 -1.47
N LYS A 43 -3.92 -3.08 -2.51
CA LYS A 43 -4.14 -2.22 -3.69
C LYS A 43 -4.38 -3.03 -4.95
N LYS A 44 -3.41 -3.86 -5.40
CA LYS A 44 -3.47 -4.51 -6.72
C LYS A 44 -4.60 -5.55 -6.82
N TRP A 45 -4.84 -6.31 -5.76
CA TRP A 45 -5.85 -7.38 -5.69
C TRP A 45 -7.07 -7.03 -4.83
N ARG A 46 -7.23 -5.77 -4.43
CA ARG A 46 -8.32 -5.32 -3.54
C ARG A 46 -9.72 -5.76 -3.96
N LYS A 47 -9.97 -5.86 -5.27
CA LYS A 47 -11.26 -6.25 -5.85
C LYS A 47 -11.29 -7.68 -6.41
N ARG A 48 -10.25 -8.48 -6.14
CA ARG A 48 -10.10 -9.84 -6.67
C ARG A 48 -10.12 -10.85 -5.53
N ASN A 49 -10.62 -12.05 -5.79
CA ASN A 49 -10.52 -13.16 -4.85
C ASN A 49 -9.18 -13.89 -5.07
N ILE A 50 -8.19 -13.63 -4.21
CA ILE A 50 -6.84 -14.23 -4.30
C ILE A 50 -6.90 -15.76 -4.33
N SER A 51 -7.88 -16.38 -3.65
CA SER A 51 -8.02 -17.83 -3.63
C SER A 51 -8.51 -18.43 -4.96
N GLU A 52 -9.08 -17.62 -5.86
CA GLU A 52 -9.55 -18.05 -7.19
C GLU A 52 -8.54 -17.73 -8.29
N MET A 53 -7.59 -16.81 -8.03
CA MET A 53 -6.56 -16.43 -8.98
C MET A 53 -5.58 -17.58 -9.24
N ARG A 54 -5.08 -17.65 -10.48
CA ARG A 54 -4.03 -18.60 -10.84
C ARG A 54 -2.67 -18.07 -10.38
N THR A 55 -1.77 -18.97 -9.99
CA THR A 55 -0.44 -18.62 -9.51
C THR A 55 0.35 -17.76 -10.51
N TYR A 56 0.25 -18.05 -11.81
CA TYR A 56 0.93 -17.26 -12.84
C TYR A 56 0.41 -15.82 -12.93
N GLU A 57 -0.88 -15.58 -12.63
CA GLU A 57 -1.46 -14.24 -12.62
C GLU A 57 -0.91 -13.43 -11.45
N LEU A 58 -0.79 -14.05 -10.27
CA LEU A 58 -0.20 -13.42 -9.09
C LEU A 58 1.28 -13.07 -9.33
N ILE A 59 2.05 -14.01 -9.91
CA ILE A 59 3.46 -13.78 -10.25
C ILE A 59 3.58 -12.64 -11.26
N ASN A 60 2.78 -12.66 -12.34
CA ASN A 60 2.81 -11.61 -13.34
C ASN A 60 2.45 -10.24 -12.74
N ASP A 61 1.40 -10.18 -11.91
CA ASP A 61 0.99 -8.95 -11.21
C ASP A 61 2.12 -8.39 -10.34
N VAL A 62 2.91 -9.24 -9.67
CA VAL A 62 4.09 -8.84 -8.89
C VAL A 62 5.22 -8.33 -9.79
N MET A 63 5.51 -9.02 -10.90
CA MET A 63 6.61 -8.65 -11.80
C MET A 63 6.34 -7.34 -12.55
N GLU A 64 5.08 -7.01 -12.81
CA GLU A 64 4.67 -5.73 -13.41
C GLU A 64 4.77 -4.54 -12.47
N LEU A 65 4.99 -4.75 -11.16
CA LEU A 65 5.09 -3.64 -10.21
C LEU A 65 6.24 -2.71 -10.56
N THR A 66 5.92 -1.42 -10.58
CA THR A 66 6.90 -0.35 -10.72
C THR A 66 7.15 0.35 -9.39
N PRO A 67 8.36 0.91 -9.17
CA PRO A 67 8.63 1.71 -7.98
C PRO A 67 7.69 2.92 -7.84
N ALA A 68 7.33 3.56 -8.96
CA ALA A 68 6.43 4.71 -8.97
C ALA A 68 5.03 4.39 -8.42
N GLU A 69 4.46 3.26 -8.83
CA GLU A 69 3.15 2.80 -8.35
C GLU A 69 3.15 2.44 -6.86
N TYR A 70 4.24 1.82 -6.41
CA TYR A 70 4.47 1.48 -5.00
C TYR A 70 4.60 2.75 -4.15
N MET A 71 5.47 3.68 -4.53
CA MET A 71 5.68 4.93 -3.79
C MET A 71 4.41 5.77 -3.68
N THR A 72 3.65 5.87 -4.77
CA THR A 72 2.36 6.60 -4.77
C THR A 72 1.39 5.99 -3.75
N TYR A 73 1.37 4.66 -3.61
CA TYR A 73 0.53 4.01 -2.61
C TYR A 73 1.01 4.26 -1.19
N THR A 74 2.32 4.07 -0.93
CA THR A 74 2.89 4.23 0.40
C THR A 74 2.68 5.64 0.92
N GLN A 75 2.91 6.67 0.10
CA GLN A 75 2.64 8.07 0.46
C GLN A 75 1.17 8.31 0.83
N ILE A 76 0.23 7.78 0.05
CA ILE A 76 -1.21 7.92 0.34
C ILE A 76 -1.58 7.21 1.65
N GLU A 77 -1.04 6.01 1.90
CA GLU A 77 -1.32 5.27 3.13
C GLU A 77 -0.69 5.94 4.36
N GLU A 78 0.51 6.51 4.24
CA GLU A 78 1.12 7.31 5.31
C GLU A 78 0.30 8.56 5.61
N GLN A 79 -0.25 9.24 4.59
CA GLN A 79 -1.16 10.37 4.78
C GLN A 79 -2.49 9.97 5.42
N ARG A 80 -2.99 8.74 5.18
CA ARG A 80 -4.21 8.22 5.81
C ARG A 80 -3.97 7.71 7.23
N GLY A 81 -2.80 7.15 7.49
CA GLY A 81 -2.43 6.52 8.76
C GLY A 81 -1.83 7.50 9.76
N SER A 82 -1.19 8.57 9.28
CA SER A 82 -0.89 9.73 10.11
C SER A 82 -2.23 10.33 10.49
N ASN A 83 -2.55 10.34 11.78
CA ASN A 83 -3.58 11.21 12.30
C ASN A 83 -3.18 12.62 11.87
N TRP A 84 -3.71 13.11 10.75
CA TRP A 84 -3.38 14.43 10.21
C TRP A 84 -3.60 15.55 11.25
N PHE A 85 -4.44 15.25 12.25
CA PHE A 85 -4.77 16.07 13.39
C PHE A 85 -4.00 15.73 14.69
N SER A 86 -3.02 14.82 14.68
CA SER A 86 -2.31 14.40 15.91
C SER A 86 -1.59 15.53 16.60
N ASP A 87 -1.09 16.47 15.81
CA ASP A 87 -0.31 17.61 16.29
C ASP A 87 -1.20 18.81 16.64
N LEU A 88 -2.51 18.71 16.38
CA LEU A 88 -3.48 19.77 16.60
C LEU A 88 -4.26 19.52 17.89
N ASN A 89 -4.40 20.54 18.71
CA ASN A 89 -5.25 20.47 19.90
C ASN A 89 -6.74 20.68 19.53
N SER A 90 -7.62 20.43 20.50
CA SER A 90 -9.08 20.54 20.31
C SER A 90 -9.57 21.93 19.89
N GLU A 91 -8.88 23.01 20.24
CA GLU A 91 -9.25 24.38 19.85
C GLU A 91 -8.85 24.69 18.41
N GLU A 92 -7.64 24.28 18.00
CA GLU A 92 -7.15 24.47 16.62
C GLU A 92 -8.02 23.70 15.62
N LEU A 93 -8.47 22.49 15.99
CA LEU A 93 -9.42 21.71 15.19
C LEU A 93 -10.76 22.41 15.05
N GLN A 94 -11.27 23.00 16.13
CA GLN A 94 -12.54 23.75 16.07
C GLN A 94 -12.42 24.98 15.18
N LEU A 95 -11.29 25.67 15.19
CA LEU A 95 -11.04 26.82 14.33
C LEU A 95 -11.05 26.43 12.84
N LEU A 96 -10.40 25.33 12.49
CA LEU A 96 -10.35 24.84 11.09
C LEU A 96 -11.71 24.33 10.59
N LEU A 97 -12.50 23.71 11.47
CA LEU A 97 -13.84 23.19 11.14
C LEU A 97 -14.91 24.27 11.16
N SER A 98 -14.65 25.40 11.82
CA SER A 98 -15.62 26.49 11.88
C SER A 98 -15.79 27.12 10.49
N PRO A 99 -17.03 27.25 9.99
CA PRO A 99 -17.28 27.89 8.72
C PRO A 99 -16.76 29.32 8.78
N LYS A 100 -15.96 29.72 7.78
CA LYS A 100 -15.45 31.08 7.66
C LYS A 100 -16.63 32.03 7.77
N LYS A 101 -16.70 32.80 8.85
CA LYS A 101 -17.70 33.85 9.01
C LYS A 101 -17.45 34.82 7.86
N ASN A 102 -18.28 34.77 6.83
CA ASN A 102 -18.35 35.84 5.85
C ASN A 102 -18.75 37.08 6.64
N SER A 103 -17.76 37.93 6.93
CA SER A 103 -17.99 39.31 7.29
C SER A 103 -18.44 40.03 6.03
N ASP A 104 -19.66 39.72 5.58
CA ASP A 104 -20.39 40.57 4.65
C ASP A 104 -20.93 41.73 5.48
N ASN A 105 -20.38 42.90 5.22
CA ASN A 105 -20.76 44.19 5.75
C ASN A 105 -21.81 44.82 4.84
#